data_AF-A0A8T5MH07-F1
#
_entry.id   AF-A0A8T5MH07-F1
#
_cell.length_a   1.000
_cell.length_b   1.000
_cell.length_c   1.000
_cell.angle_alpha   90.00
_cell.angle_beta   90.00
_cell.angle_gamma   90.00
#
_symmetry.space_group_name_H-M   'P 1'
#
loop_
_entity.id
_entity.type
_entity.pdbx_description
1 polymer ?
#
loop_
_entity_poly.entity_id
_entity_poly.type
_entity_poly.pdbx_seq_one_letter_code
_entity_poly.pdbx_strand_id
1 'polypeptide(L)'
;MKAKIGKSYLTEIPHKGSEITFQHPAFRGTYGSVAEQIDSEGLQRPNSAQTASLVYDVFQNPEGQYESEIIDILNKRWFLEFTGNLYLPKSNDGVNNGVILETNPQITNGRLDMDRQSLVRRLQENDSSVKFVPFGFKTGEQTTRELKKNPYIVARYGEEGAEKVAEVASKSKYDPRVWSFESVDEEKQRMSVLDRGWVFGYRLNVFGYIWSDYVDGHAFGVSSK
;
A
#
# COMPACT_ATOMS: atom_id res chain seq x y z
N MET A 1 -15.49 -19.70 -27.02
CA MET A 1 -16.24 -18.57 -26.42
C MET A 1 -15.39 -18.00 -25.29
N LYS A 2 -15.04 -16.72 -25.32
CA LYS A 2 -14.41 -16.04 -24.18
C LYS A 2 -15.54 -15.50 -23.31
N ALA A 3 -15.78 -16.09 -22.15
CA ALA A 3 -16.70 -15.52 -21.18
C ALA A 3 -16.12 -14.16 -20.72
N LYS A 4 -16.88 -13.07 -20.87
CA LYS A 4 -16.61 -11.85 -20.10
C LYS A 4 -17.04 -12.17 -18.68
N ILE A 5 -16.09 -12.36 -17.77
CA ILE A 5 -16.40 -12.37 -16.34
C ILE A 5 -17.04 -11.01 -16.04
N GLY A 6 -18.31 -11.03 -15.60
CA GLY A 6 -19.01 -9.80 -15.23
C GLY A 6 -18.33 -9.16 -14.02
N LYS A 7 -18.40 -7.82 -13.92
CA LYS A 7 -17.92 -7.10 -12.73
C LYS A 7 -18.71 -7.60 -11.51
N SER A 8 -17.99 -8.01 -10.47
CA SER A 8 -18.54 -8.31 -9.15
C SER A 8 -17.97 -7.33 -8.14
N TYR A 9 -18.56 -7.31 -6.94
CA TYR A 9 -18.15 -6.42 -5.88
C TYR A 9 -17.98 -7.21 -4.59
N LEU A 10 -16.84 -7.04 -3.94
CA LEU A 10 -16.58 -7.54 -2.60
C LEU A 10 -17.14 -6.50 -1.64
N THR A 11 -18.32 -6.78 -1.12
CA THR A 11 -19.09 -5.88 -0.27
C THR A 11 -18.77 -6.12 1.21
N GLU A 12 -19.13 -5.15 2.04
CA GLU A 12 -19.15 -5.30 3.51
C GLU A 12 -17.77 -5.49 4.15
N ILE A 13 -16.68 -5.06 3.50
CA ILE A 13 -15.34 -5.12 4.08
C ILE A 13 -15.21 -4.07 5.19
N PRO A 14 -14.99 -4.45 6.46
CA PRO A 14 -14.93 -3.48 7.55
C PRO A 14 -13.65 -2.61 7.48
N HIS A 15 -13.83 -1.29 7.52
CA HIS A 15 -12.74 -0.30 7.52
C HIS A 15 -13.13 0.94 8.32
N LYS A 16 -12.38 1.25 9.39
CA LYS A 16 -12.57 2.46 10.22
C LYS A 16 -14.00 2.69 10.71
N GLY A 17 -14.68 1.62 11.13
CA GLY A 17 -16.06 1.67 11.63
C GLY A 17 -17.12 1.82 10.53
N SER A 18 -16.74 1.69 9.26
CA SER A 18 -17.64 1.69 8.10
C SER A 18 -17.38 0.46 7.22
N GLU A 19 -18.20 0.26 6.20
CA GLU A 19 -17.99 -0.76 5.18
C GLU A 19 -17.48 -0.13 3.89
N ILE A 20 -16.52 -0.78 3.24
CA ILE A 20 -16.04 -0.41 1.90
C ILE A 20 -16.27 -1.56 0.92
N THR A 21 -16.44 -1.19 -0.34
CA THR A 21 -16.67 -2.15 -1.43
C THR A 21 -15.51 -2.11 -2.40
N PHE A 22 -14.99 -3.28 -2.78
CA PHE A 22 -13.94 -3.41 -3.80
C PHE A 22 -14.50 -4.02 -5.08
N GLN A 23 -14.17 -3.43 -6.24
CA GLN A 23 -14.47 -4.02 -7.53
C GLN A 23 -13.59 -5.25 -7.78
N HIS A 24 -14.21 -6.36 -8.22
CA HIS A 24 -13.55 -7.55 -8.74
C HIS A 24 -13.92 -7.78 -10.22
N PRO A 25 -12.98 -8.23 -11.07
CA PRO A 25 -11.58 -8.57 -10.78
C PRO A 25 -10.70 -7.34 -10.55
N ALA A 26 -9.45 -7.58 -10.09
CA ALA A 26 -8.45 -6.54 -9.95
C ALA A 26 -8.06 -5.93 -11.30
N PHE A 27 -7.70 -4.65 -11.31
CA PHE A 27 -6.98 -4.05 -12.41
C PHE A 27 -5.51 -4.49 -12.37
N ARG A 28 -4.88 -4.56 -13.56
CA ARG A 28 -3.48 -4.98 -13.71
C ARG A 28 -2.70 -3.99 -14.56
N GLY A 29 -1.43 -3.82 -14.22
CA GLY A 29 -0.46 -3.05 -15.01
C GLY A 29 0.51 -2.29 -14.11
N THR A 30 1.06 -1.19 -14.63
CA THR A 30 1.87 -0.26 -13.86
C THR A 30 1.00 0.64 -12.99
N TYR A 31 1.59 1.38 -12.05
CA TYR A 31 0.85 2.37 -11.26
C TYR A 31 0.07 3.36 -12.12
N GLY A 32 0.70 3.88 -13.16
CA GLY A 32 0.07 4.77 -14.13
C GLY A 32 -1.14 4.15 -14.80
N SER A 33 -0.96 2.98 -15.43
CA SER A 33 -2.04 2.36 -16.17
C SER A 33 -3.16 1.84 -15.26
N VAL A 34 -2.83 1.40 -14.04
CA VAL A 34 -3.84 0.94 -13.06
C VAL A 34 -4.61 2.12 -12.48
N ALA A 35 -3.95 3.25 -12.21
CA ALA A 35 -4.63 4.49 -11.81
C ALA A 35 -5.66 4.92 -12.86
N GLU A 36 -5.23 5.01 -14.13
CA GLU A 36 -6.09 5.41 -15.24
C GLU A 36 -7.29 4.46 -15.41
N GLN A 37 -7.07 3.15 -15.29
CA GLN A 37 -8.15 2.15 -15.36
C GLN A 37 -9.17 2.35 -14.23
N ILE A 38 -8.72 2.49 -12.98
CA ILE A 38 -9.59 2.73 -11.82
C ILE A 38 -10.40 4.03 -12.01
N ASP A 39 -9.73 5.12 -12.39
CA ASP A 39 -10.36 6.43 -12.55
C ASP A 39 -11.38 6.42 -13.70
N SER A 40 -11.08 5.73 -14.80
CA SER A 40 -11.98 5.61 -15.96
C SER A 40 -13.29 4.89 -15.65
N GLU A 41 -13.28 4.09 -14.58
CA GLU A 41 -14.43 3.36 -14.06
C GLU A 41 -15.19 4.15 -12.98
N GLY A 42 -14.75 5.38 -12.69
CA GLY A 42 -15.35 6.23 -11.65
C GLY A 42 -15.13 5.71 -10.23
N LEU A 43 -14.11 4.87 -10.03
CA LEU A 43 -13.78 4.27 -8.74
C LEU A 43 -12.68 5.07 -8.04
N GLN A 44 -12.60 4.91 -6.72
CA GLN A 44 -11.50 5.44 -5.92
C GLN A 44 -10.30 4.48 -5.96
N ARG A 45 -9.09 5.03 -6.09
CA ARG A 45 -7.83 4.28 -5.93
C ARG A 45 -7.65 3.84 -4.47
N PRO A 46 -7.32 2.56 -4.18
CA PRO A 46 -7.21 2.07 -2.82
C PRO A 46 -5.96 2.65 -2.14
N ASN A 47 -6.14 3.26 -0.97
CA ASN A 47 -5.00 3.58 -0.10
C ASN A 47 -4.48 2.33 0.63
N SER A 48 -3.28 2.41 1.20
CA SER A 48 -2.67 1.30 1.93
C SER A 48 -3.57 0.73 3.03
N ALA A 49 -4.28 1.58 3.79
CA ALA A 49 -5.15 1.13 4.88
C ALA A 49 -6.39 0.34 4.38
N GLN A 50 -6.94 0.73 3.23
CA GLN A 50 -8.01 0.00 2.55
C GLN A 50 -7.48 -1.34 2.03
N THR A 51 -6.31 -1.36 1.38
CA THR A 51 -5.65 -2.61 0.95
C THR A 51 -5.40 -3.55 2.13
N ALA A 52 -4.94 -3.04 3.27
CA ALA A 52 -4.78 -3.83 4.49
C ALA A 52 -6.10 -4.45 4.97
N SER A 53 -7.22 -3.73 4.83
CA SER A 53 -8.54 -4.22 5.20
C SER A 53 -9.02 -5.33 4.27
N LEU A 54 -8.85 -5.16 2.96
CA LEU A 54 -9.13 -6.21 1.97
C LEU A 54 -8.32 -7.47 2.26
N VAL A 55 -6.99 -7.32 2.41
CA VAL A 55 -6.11 -8.47 2.64
C VAL A 55 -6.42 -9.13 3.98
N TYR A 56 -6.72 -8.37 5.03
CA TYR A 56 -7.11 -8.96 6.30
C TYR A 56 -8.39 -9.79 6.19
N ASP A 57 -9.40 -9.26 5.51
CA ASP A 57 -10.72 -9.87 5.36
C ASP A 57 -10.65 -11.18 4.56
N VAL A 58 -9.99 -11.18 3.39
CA VAL A 58 -9.85 -12.41 2.59
C VAL A 58 -9.10 -13.51 3.33
N PHE A 59 -8.20 -13.16 4.25
CA PHE A 59 -7.50 -14.14 5.09
C PHE A 59 -8.36 -14.67 6.25
N GLN A 60 -9.52 -14.07 6.56
CA GLN A 60 -10.49 -14.66 7.48
C GLN A 60 -11.34 -15.74 6.79
N ASN A 61 -11.52 -15.64 5.46
CA ASN A 61 -12.27 -16.62 4.66
C ASN A 61 -11.50 -17.10 3.42
N PRO A 62 -10.36 -17.81 3.60
CA PRO A 62 -9.43 -18.09 2.49
C PRO A 62 -9.97 -19.03 1.41
N GLU A 63 -11.04 -19.79 1.70
CA GLU A 63 -11.68 -20.72 0.75
C GLU A 63 -12.86 -20.09 -0.01
N GLY A 64 -13.12 -18.79 0.21
CA GLY A 64 -14.15 -18.07 -0.50
C GLY A 64 -13.88 -17.94 -2.00
N GLN A 65 -14.96 -17.74 -2.76
CA GLN A 65 -14.95 -17.76 -4.23
C GLN A 65 -13.96 -16.75 -4.81
N TYR A 66 -13.83 -15.56 -4.21
CA TYR A 66 -12.97 -14.49 -4.70
C TYR A 66 -11.70 -14.34 -3.85
N GLU A 67 -11.77 -14.72 -2.58
CA GLU A 67 -10.73 -14.62 -1.58
C GLU A 67 -9.50 -15.43 -1.98
N SER A 68 -9.70 -16.64 -2.49
CA SER A 68 -8.62 -17.49 -2.99
C SER A 68 -7.83 -16.85 -4.14
N GLU A 69 -8.50 -16.12 -5.05
CA GLU A 69 -7.84 -15.39 -6.13
C GLU A 69 -7.03 -14.20 -5.60
N ILE A 70 -7.58 -13.45 -4.64
CA ILE A 70 -6.90 -12.32 -4.00
C ILE A 70 -5.65 -12.79 -3.26
N ILE A 71 -5.76 -13.89 -2.52
CA ILE A 71 -4.63 -14.54 -1.86
C ILE A 71 -3.60 -14.99 -2.89
N ASP A 72 -4.03 -15.52 -4.04
CA ASP A 72 -3.11 -15.94 -5.11
C ASP A 72 -2.35 -14.75 -5.71
N ILE A 73 -3.03 -13.63 -5.96
CA ILE A 73 -2.41 -12.37 -6.38
C ILE A 73 -1.37 -11.95 -5.34
N LEU A 74 -1.71 -11.93 -4.05
CA LEU A 74 -0.78 -11.51 -2.99
C LEU A 74 0.44 -12.44 -2.89
N ASN A 75 0.26 -13.74 -3.12
CA ASN A 75 1.34 -14.74 -3.06
C ASN A 75 2.26 -14.70 -4.29
N LYS A 76 1.76 -14.30 -5.46
CA LYS A 76 2.50 -14.43 -6.73
C LYS A 76 2.85 -13.11 -7.40
N ARG A 77 2.23 -12.00 -6.99
CA ARG A 77 2.27 -10.69 -7.64
C ARG A 77 2.32 -9.58 -6.60
N TRP A 78 2.55 -8.36 -7.08
CA TRP A 78 2.53 -7.16 -6.25
C TRP A 78 1.13 -6.61 -6.13
N PHE A 79 0.67 -6.40 -4.89
CA PHE A 79 -0.46 -5.51 -4.60
C PHE A 79 0.04 -4.08 -4.62
N LEU A 80 -0.43 -3.32 -5.60
CA LEU A 80 -0.12 -1.91 -5.72
C LEU A 80 -0.94 -1.14 -4.69
N GLU A 81 -0.27 -0.38 -3.84
CA GLU A 81 -0.91 0.55 -2.92
C GLU A 81 -0.64 1.98 -3.39
N PHE A 82 -1.68 2.80 -3.46
CA PHE A 82 -1.56 4.20 -3.86
C PHE A 82 -1.09 5.07 -2.70
N THR A 83 0.13 4.79 -2.22
CA THR A 83 0.83 5.56 -1.20
C THR A 83 2.25 5.87 -1.70
N GLY A 84 2.52 7.16 -1.92
CA GLY A 84 3.82 7.66 -2.34
C GLY A 84 4.75 7.87 -1.15
N ASN A 85 6.06 7.74 -1.39
CA ASN A 85 7.13 7.93 -0.41
C ASN A 85 8.15 8.91 -0.99
N LEU A 86 8.27 10.09 -0.38
CA LEU A 86 9.33 11.04 -0.64
C LEU A 86 10.38 10.94 0.47
N TYR A 87 11.48 10.25 0.17
CA TYR A 87 12.63 10.12 1.06
C TYR A 87 13.47 11.38 1.00
N LEU A 88 13.87 11.90 2.16
CA LEU A 88 14.60 13.15 2.33
C LEU A 88 15.96 12.89 2.99
N PRO A 89 17.06 13.41 2.44
CA PRO A 89 18.37 13.31 3.06
C PRO A 89 18.43 14.18 4.33
N LYS A 90 19.53 14.05 5.08
CA LYS A 90 19.84 14.99 6.17
C LYS A 90 20.05 16.39 5.60
N SER A 91 19.43 17.39 6.22
CA SER A 91 19.63 18.80 5.87
C SER A 91 19.38 19.70 7.09
N ASN A 92 19.52 21.01 6.92
CA ASN A 92 19.20 22.01 7.96
C ASN A 92 17.73 22.47 7.91
N ASP A 93 16.88 21.82 7.10
CA ASP A 93 15.47 22.17 6.95
C ASP A 93 14.62 21.59 8.10
N GLY A 94 13.44 22.15 8.37
CA GLY A 94 12.56 21.64 9.43
C GLY A 94 12.03 20.21 9.22
N VAL A 95 11.91 19.77 7.95
CA VAL A 95 11.51 18.41 7.57
C VAL A 95 12.62 17.82 6.70
N ASN A 96 13.40 16.91 7.29
CA ASN A 96 14.57 16.27 6.67
C ASN A 96 14.85 14.91 7.34
N ASN A 97 15.78 14.12 6.80
CA ASN A 97 16.23 12.85 7.40
C ASN A 97 15.09 11.87 7.72
N GLY A 98 14.26 11.59 6.73
CA GLY A 98 13.11 10.71 6.89
C GLY A 98 12.36 10.50 5.60
N VAL A 99 11.09 10.11 5.73
CA VAL A 99 10.18 9.90 4.61
C VAL A 99 8.88 10.66 4.83
N ILE A 100 8.44 11.39 3.81
CA ILE A 100 7.07 11.90 3.73
C ILE A 100 6.24 10.87 2.96
N LEU A 101 5.19 10.36 3.60
CA LEU A 101 4.20 9.50 2.96
C LEU A 101 3.01 10.34 2.51
N GLU A 102 2.53 10.10 1.30
CA GLU A 102 1.32 10.71 0.75
C GLU A 102 0.32 9.64 0.33
N THR A 103 -0.88 9.70 0.89
CA THR A 103 -2.01 8.85 0.48
C THR A 103 -2.62 9.38 -0.82
N ASN A 104 -2.82 8.49 -1.78
CA ASN A 104 -3.34 8.78 -3.11
C ASN A 104 -2.57 9.91 -3.81
N PRO A 105 -1.25 9.75 -4.02
CA PRO A 105 -0.42 10.78 -4.63
C PRO A 105 -0.84 11.05 -6.08
N GLN A 106 -0.44 12.21 -6.59
CA GLN A 106 -0.63 12.53 -8.00
C GLN A 106 0.23 11.60 -8.87
N ILE A 107 -0.35 11.15 -9.98
CA ILE A 107 0.32 10.36 -11.00
C ILE A 107 0.11 11.06 -12.33
N THR A 108 1.19 11.64 -12.86
CA THR A 108 1.19 12.46 -14.08
C THR A 108 1.95 11.71 -15.17
N ASN A 109 1.31 11.46 -16.32
CA ASN A 109 1.88 10.67 -17.43
C ASN A 109 2.44 9.32 -16.96
N GLY A 110 1.69 8.65 -16.08
CA GLY A 110 2.04 7.35 -15.50
C GLY A 110 3.19 7.35 -14.49
N ARG A 111 3.66 8.52 -14.06
CA ARG A 111 4.76 8.66 -13.08
C ARG A 111 4.27 9.33 -11.80
N LEU A 112 4.79 8.84 -10.68
CA LEU A 112 4.59 9.48 -9.37
C LEU A 112 5.11 10.92 -9.42
N ASP A 113 4.29 11.86 -8.95
CA ASP A 113 4.65 13.27 -8.82
C ASP A 113 4.46 13.72 -7.37
N MET A 114 5.56 13.98 -6.68
CA MET A 114 5.59 14.40 -5.28
C MET A 114 6.41 15.67 -5.11
N ASP A 115 5.74 16.81 -5.09
CA ASP A 115 6.36 18.11 -4.83
C ASP A 115 6.68 18.31 -3.35
N ARG A 116 7.96 18.47 -3.01
CA ARG A 116 8.43 18.63 -1.63
C ARG A 116 7.81 19.84 -0.94
N GLN A 117 7.73 20.99 -1.62
CA GLN A 117 7.26 22.22 -0.98
C GLN A 117 5.78 22.12 -0.60
N SER A 118 4.95 21.62 -1.52
CA SER A 118 3.54 21.33 -1.30
C SER A 118 3.33 20.33 -0.17
N LEU A 119 4.10 19.24 -0.14
CA LEU A 119 4.00 18.22 0.90
C LEU A 119 4.40 18.74 2.29
N VAL A 120 5.48 19.53 2.39
CA VAL A 120 5.89 20.15 3.66
C VAL A 120 4.84 21.14 4.16
N ARG A 121 4.24 21.93 3.26
CA ARG A 121 3.13 22.83 3.64
C ARG A 121 1.93 22.04 4.18
N ARG A 122 1.51 20.98 3.48
CA ARG A 122 0.40 20.11 3.91
C ARG A 122 0.65 19.44 5.26
N LEU A 123 1.89 19.06 5.55
CA LEU A 123 2.27 18.57 6.88
C LEU A 123 2.08 19.64 7.98
N GLN A 124 2.48 20.89 7.72
CA GLN A 124 2.31 22.01 8.66
C GLN A 124 0.83 22.36 8.87
N GLU A 125 0.00 22.16 7.85
CA GLU A 125 -1.46 22.34 7.88
C GLU A 125 -2.21 21.15 8.53
N ASN A 126 -1.50 20.13 9.00
CA ASN A 126 -2.05 18.90 9.57
C ASN A 126 -2.95 18.11 8.59
N ASP A 127 -2.62 18.13 7.29
CA ASP A 127 -3.29 17.27 6.31
C ASP A 127 -3.16 15.80 6.72
N SER A 128 -4.31 15.15 6.92
CA SER A 128 -4.36 13.75 7.35
C SER A 128 -3.80 12.75 6.33
N SER A 129 -3.75 13.13 5.05
CA SER A 129 -3.25 12.30 3.95
C SER A 129 -1.72 12.33 3.81
N VAL A 130 -1.04 13.24 4.52
CA VAL A 130 0.43 13.37 4.51
C VAL A 130 1.00 13.10 5.89
N LYS A 131 2.03 12.25 5.97
CA LYS A 131 2.71 11.90 7.24
C LYS A 131 4.21 11.98 7.07
N PHE A 132 4.91 12.43 8.10
CA PHE A 132 6.38 12.39 8.14
C PHE A 132 6.85 11.36 9.15
N VAL A 133 7.82 10.54 8.75
CA VAL A 133 8.46 9.55 9.63
C VAL A 133 9.97 9.76 9.55
N PRO A 134 10.63 10.14 10.67
CA PRO A 134 12.08 10.27 10.69
C PRO A 134 12.74 8.90 10.49
N PHE A 135 13.91 8.87 9.85
CA PHE A 135 14.71 7.66 9.78
C PHE A 135 15.10 7.15 11.18
N GLY A 136 15.34 5.84 11.30
CA GLY A 136 15.56 5.14 12.56
C GLY A 136 14.45 4.14 12.92
N PHE A 137 13.40 4.07 12.11
CA PHE A 137 12.43 2.98 12.19
C PHE A 137 13.03 1.66 11.69
N LYS A 138 12.52 0.54 12.20
CA LYS A 138 13.05 -0.80 11.89
C LYS A 138 12.75 -1.19 10.43
N THR A 139 13.80 -1.39 9.64
CA THR A 139 13.78 -2.02 8.32
C THR A 139 14.14 -3.51 8.46
N GLY A 140 13.99 -4.28 7.38
CA GLY A 140 14.31 -5.70 7.38
C GLY A 140 13.27 -6.55 8.12
N GLU A 141 13.72 -7.74 8.53
CA GLU A 141 12.89 -8.74 9.21
C GLU A 141 12.55 -8.27 10.63
N GLN A 142 11.28 -8.42 11.02
CA GLN A 142 10.79 -8.02 12.34
C GLN A 142 9.59 -8.87 12.74
N THR A 143 9.41 -9.09 14.04
CA THR A 143 8.24 -9.80 14.56
C THR A 143 6.95 -9.05 14.23
N THR A 144 5.81 -9.74 14.23
CA THR A 144 4.49 -9.11 14.03
C THR A 144 4.19 -8.04 15.09
N ARG A 145 4.65 -8.24 16.34
CA ARG A 145 4.54 -7.25 17.42
C ARG A 145 5.33 -5.98 17.14
N GLU A 146 6.52 -6.10 16.55
CA GLU A 146 7.33 -4.96 16.12
C GLU A 146 6.71 -4.29 14.89
N LEU A 147 6.26 -5.07 13.90
CA LEU A 147 5.63 -4.56 12.68
C LEU A 147 4.44 -3.65 12.99
N LYS A 148 3.53 -4.11 13.86
CA LYS A 148 2.35 -3.35 14.31
C LYS A 148 2.71 -1.98 14.92
N LYS A 149 3.88 -1.88 15.57
CA LYS A 149 4.34 -0.66 16.27
C LYS A 149 5.35 0.15 15.47
N ASN A 150 5.72 -0.32 14.29
CA ASN A 150 6.71 0.33 13.46
C ASN A 150 6.13 1.68 12.95
N PRO A 151 6.76 2.83 13.25
CA PRO A 151 6.17 4.13 12.93
C PRO A 151 5.99 4.36 11.43
N TYR A 152 6.80 3.73 10.58
CA TYR A 152 6.60 3.75 9.13
C TYR A 152 5.34 2.98 8.71
N ILE A 153 5.09 1.83 9.32
CA ILE A 153 3.90 1.01 9.06
C ILE A 153 2.64 1.72 9.59
N VAL A 154 2.69 2.28 10.79
CA VAL A 154 1.58 3.05 11.37
C VAL A 154 1.27 4.29 10.52
N ALA A 155 2.28 5.01 10.03
CA ALA A 155 2.05 6.16 9.16
C ALA A 155 1.42 5.78 7.81
N ARG A 156 1.81 4.63 7.24
CA ARG A 156 1.30 4.12 5.96
C ARG A 156 -0.13 3.57 6.05
N TYR A 157 -0.43 2.80 7.09
CA TYR A 157 -1.67 2.04 7.20
C TYR A 157 -2.66 2.61 8.24
N GLY A 158 -2.24 3.55 9.07
CA GLY A 158 -2.94 3.89 10.32
C GLY A 158 -2.80 2.78 11.36
N GLU A 159 -3.26 3.03 12.59
CA GLU A 159 -3.17 2.05 13.68
C GLU A 159 -3.93 0.75 13.35
N GLU A 160 -5.20 0.85 12.97
CA GLU A 160 -6.04 -0.29 12.57
C GLU A 160 -5.41 -1.08 11.40
N GLY A 161 -4.92 -0.38 10.37
CA GLY A 161 -4.31 -1.03 9.23
C GLY A 161 -2.99 -1.72 9.58
N ALA A 162 -2.17 -1.13 10.48
CA ALA A 162 -0.95 -1.75 10.96
C ALA A 162 -1.23 -3.03 11.76
N GLU A 163 -2.29 -3.06 12.56
CA GLU A 163 -2.76 -4.27 13.24
C GLU A 163 -3.19 -5.35 12.26
N LYS A 164 -4.01 -4.98 11.26
CA LYS A 164 -4.47 -5.88 10.20
C LYS A 164 -3.33 -6.50 9.41
N VAL A 165 -2.34 -5.70 8.99
CA VAL A 165 -1.15 -6.18 8.27
C VAL A 165 -0.30 -7.10 9.16
N ALA A 166 -0.15 -6.78 10.45
CA ALA A 166 0.57 -7.65 11.39
C ALA A 166 -0.15 -8.98 11.63
N GLU A 167 -1.48 -9.00 11.65
CA GLU A 167 -2.28 -10.22 11.77
C GLU A 167 -2.22 -11.07 10.51
N VAL A 168 -2.21 -10.47 9.32
CA VAL A 168 -1.96 -11.21 8.07
C VAL A 168 -0.54 -11.80 8.08
N ALA A 169 0.45 -11.04 8.56
CA ALA A 169 1.82 -11.51 8.67
C ALA A 169 1.96 -12.69 9.64
N SER A 170 1.18 -12.75 10.73
CA SER A 170 1.22 -13.83 11.73
C SER A 170 0.84 -15.20 11.14
N LYS A 171 0.10 -15.20 10.03
CA LYS A 171 -0.28 -16.40 9.26
C LYS A 171 0.82 -16.90 8.32
N SER A 172 1.98 -16.25 8.29
CA SER A 172 3.11 -16.61 7.43
C SER A 172 4.16 -17.43 8.18
N LYS A 173 4.94 -18.22 7.44
CA LYS A 173 5.96 -19.11 8.03
C LYS A 173 7.14 -18.34 8.63
N TYR A 174 7.52 -17.23 8.01
CA TYR A 174 8.62 -16.38 8.47
C TYR A 174 8.12 -15.00 8.86
N ASP A 175 8.91 -14.34 9.69
CA ASP A 175 8.67 -12.98 10.13
C ASP A 175 8.52 -12.01 8.94
N PRO A 176 7.60 -11.03 9.04
CA PRO A 176 7.41 -10.03 8.01
C PRO A 176 8.67 -9.18 7.81
N ARG A 177 8.79 -8.62 6.61
CA ARG A 177 9.95 -7.82 6.23
C ARG A 177 9.52 -6.45 5.69
N VAL A 178 10.11 -5.40 6.25
CA VAL A 178 9.93 -4.03 5.77
C VAL A 178 11.10 -3.65 4.88
N TRP A 179 10.80 -3.32 3.65
CA TRP A 179 11.74 -2.97 2.60
C TRP A 179 11.67 -1.47 2.37
N SER A 180 12.55 -0.70 3.03
CA SER A 180 12.62 0.76 2.97
C SER A 180 14.08 1.22 3.06
N PHE A 181 14.35 2.48 2.70
CA PHE A 181 15.64 3.10 2.99
C PHE A 181 15.80 3.39 4.49
N GLU A 182 17.00 3.13 5.00
CA GLU A 182 17.42 3.54 6.35
C GLU A 182 18.00 4.96 6.34
N SER A 183 18.50 5.40 5.19
CA SER A 183 18.94 6.76 4.89
C SER A 183 19.02 6.95 3.37
N VAL A 184 19.10 8.21 2.93
CA VAL A 184 19.35 8.57 1.52
C VAL A 184 20.29 9.78 1.47
N ASP A 185 21.13 9.84 0.44
CA ASP A 185 22.04 10.98 0.20
C ASP A 185 21.40 12.07 -0.68
N GLU A 186 20.30 11.73 -1.34
CA GLU A 186 19.53 12.60 -2.23
C GLU A 186 18.03 12.28 -2.09
N GLU A 187 17.18 13.20 -2.52
CA GLU A 187 15.73 12.99 -2.50
C GLU A 187 15.32 11.84 -3.45
N LYS A 188 14.43 10.97 -2.97
CA LYS A 188 13.94 9.83 -3.77
C LYS A 188 12.42 9.70 -3.64
N GLN A 189 11.73 9.62 -4.76
CA GLN A 189 10.30 9.34 -4.82
C GLN A 189 10.06 7.87 -5.16
N ARG A 190 9.20 7.18 -4.39
CA ARG A 190 8.92 5.74 -4.55
C ARG A 190 7.48 5.40 -4.21
N MET A 191 7.01 4.27 -4.73
CA MET A 191 5.69 3.73 -4.44
C MET A 191 5.73 2.57 -3.44
N SER A 192 4.57 2.36 -2.83
CA SER A 192 4.30 1.35 -1.82
C SER A 192 3.66 0.09 -2.43
N VAL A 193 4.27 -1.09 -2.25
CA VAL A 193 3.62 -2.37 -2.59
C VAL A 193 3.58 -3.33 -1.41
N LEU A 194 2.70 -4.31 -1.51
CA LEU A 194 2.58 -5.44 -0.60
C LEU A 194 2.67 -6.76 -1.38
N ASP A 195 3.39 -7.75 -0.86
CA ASP A 195 3.34 -9.12 -1.38
C ASP A 195 3.62 -10.16 -0.27
N ARG A 196 3.46 -11.45 -0.59
CA ARG A 196 3.91 -12.55 0.28
C ARG A 196 5.13 -13.35 -0.24
N GLY A 197 5.83 -12.80 -1.22
CA GLY A 197 6.99 -13.41 -1.85
C GLY A 197 6.66 -14.51 -2.87
N TRP A 198 7.32 -14.43 -4.03
CA TRP A 198 7.06 -15.18 -5.27
C TRP A 198 7.15 -16.71 -5.17
N VAL A 199 7.80 -17.22 -4.14
CA VAL A 199 7.98 -18.65 -3.91
C VAL A 199 7.15 -18.99 -2.67
N PHE A 200 5.91 -19.42 -2.89
CA PHE A 200 4.98 -19.98 -1.88
C PHE A 200 4.53 -19.09 -0.70
N GLY A 201 4.48 -17.76 -0.83
CA GLY A 201 3.79 -16.96 0.19
C GLY A 201 4.47 -16.97 1.58
N TYR A 202 5.80 -17.16 1.61
CA TYR A 202 6.55 -17.50 2.82
C TYR A 202 6.58 -16.42 3.91
N ARG A 203 6.52 -15.15 3.52
CA ARG A 203 6.54 -14.00 4.44
C ARG A 203 5.80 -12.83 3.83
N LEU A 204 5.15 -12.01 4.66
CA LEU A 204 4.62 -10.74 4.19
C LEU A 204 5.75 -9.72 4.01
N ASN A 205 5.88 -9.16 2.80
CA ASN A 205 6.84 -8.11 2.49
C ASN A 205 6.09 -6.79 2.28
N VAL A 206 6.53 -5.76 3.01
CA VAL A 206 6.00 -4.39 2.89
C VAL A 206 7.09 -3.52 2.26
N PHE A 207 6.90 -3.13 1.00
CA PHE A 207 7.89 -2.36 0.26
C PHE A 207 7.54 -0.89 0.17
N GLY A 208 8.49 -0.02 0.46
CA GLY A 208 8.41 1.43 0.34
C GLY A 208 9.33 2.04 -0.70
N TYR A 209 10.11 1.25 -1.44
CA TYR A 209 11.13 1.78 -2.37
C TYR A 209 10.89 1.42 -3.84
N ILE A 210 9.67 1.09 -4.24
CA ILE A 210 9.38 0.65 -5.60
C ILE A 210 9.36 1.81 -6.60
N TRP A 211 9.88 1.57 -7.80
CA TRP A 211 9.79 2.51 -8.93
C TRP A 211 8.39 2.47 -9.55
N SER A 212 7.76 3.63 -9.76
CA SER A 212 6.36 3.71 -10.20
C SER A 212 6.12 3.19 -11.63
N ASP A 213 7.13 3.22 -12.49
CA ASP A 213 7.03 2.98 -13.93
C ASP A 213 7.43 1.55 -14.37
N TYR A 214 7.98 0.73 -13.48
CA TYR A 214 8.53 -0.58 -13.84
C TYR A 214 7.70 -1.78 -13.35
N VAL A 215 6.75 -1.55 -12.46
CA VAL A 215 6.17 -2.60 -11.63
C VAL A 215 4.78 -2.99 -12.11
N ASP A 216 4.69 -4.19 -12.73
CA ASP A 216 3.42 -4.84 -13.04
C ASP A 216 2.83 -5.44 -11.77
N GLY A 217 1.67 -4.93 -11.36
CA GLY A 217 0.97 -5.39 -10.17
C GLY A 217 -0.54 -5.29 -10.33
N HIS A 218 -1.24 -5.51 -9.22
CA HIS A 218 -2.69 -5.50 -9.17
C HIS A 218 -3.20 -4.52 -8.12
N ALA A 219 -4.32 -3.86 -8.42
CA ALA A 219 -5.07 -3.08 -7.44
C ALA A 219 -6.57 -3.23 -7.68
N PHE A 220 -7.34 -3.04 -6.61
CA PHE A 220 -8.79 -3.13 -6.63
C PHE A 220 -9.36 -1.71 -6.50
N GLY A 221 -10.20 -1.28 -7.45
CA GLY A 221 -10.91 -0.02 -7.31
C GLY A 221 -11.91 -0.08 -6.15
N VAL A 222 -12.01 0.99 -5.39
CA VAL A 222 -12.92 1.12 -4.25
C VAL A 222 -14.15 1.91 -4.67
N SER A 223 -15.33 1.41 -4.32
CA SER A 223 -16.58 2.15 -4.44
C SER A 223 -17.01 2.61 -3.04
N SER A 224 -17.14 3.92 -2.87
CA SER A 224 -17.84 4.50 -1.71
C SER A 224 -19.35 4.38 -1.96
N LYS A 225 -20.08 3.71 -1.05
CA LYS A 225 -21.54 3.79 -1.02
C LYS A 225 -21.99 5.23 -0.76
#